data_AF-A0A7V2UEX7-F1
#
_entry.id   AF-A0A7V2UEX7-F1
#
_cell.length_a   1.000
_cell.length_b   1.000
_cell.length_c   1.000
_cell.angle_alpha   90.00
_cell.angle_beta   90.00
_cell.angle_gamma   90.00
#
_symmetry.space_group_name_H-M   'P 1'
#
loop_
_entity.id
_entity.type
_entity.pdbx_description
1 polymer ?
#
loop_
_entity_poly.entity_id
_entity_poly.type
_entity_poly.pdbx_seq_one_letter_code
_entity_poly.pdbx_strand_id
1 'polypeptide(L)'
;ARPEDLVEFVSVAGLPARAVRTSWLEKYLRVEPKLKAVAHVKKKCNMSFDCLAHCGLRDGKGEMGQFCIDQQLGHALDGDTERGLFFRGAGNLPFGREIRPVQDLMLHLLGEAA
;
A
#
# COMPACT_ATOMS: atom_id res chain seq x y z
N ALA A 1 4.43 -2.33 -13.41
CA ALA A 1 3.52 -3.36 -12.89
C ALA A 1 2.47 -3.69 -13.93
N ARG A 2 2.43 -4.93 -14.35
CA ARG A 2 1.37 -5.58 -15.12
C ARG A 2 0.36 -6.21 -14.15
N PRO A 3 -0.81 -6.72 -14.59
CA PRO A 3 -1.79 -7.34 -13.70
C PRO A 3 -1.22 -8.45 -12.80
N GLU A 4 -0.29 -9.25 -13.32
CA GLU A 4 0.42 -10.32 -12.59
C GLU A 4 1.34 -9.81 -11.47
N ASP A 5 1.75 -8.54 -11.54
CA ASP A 5 2.59 -7.91 -10.52
C ASP A 5 1.75 -7.33 -9.36
N LEU A 6 0.43 -7.51 -9.36
CA LEU A 6 -0.46 -7.00 -8.32
C LEU A 6 -0.80 -8.09 -7.29
N VAL A 7 -0.98 -7.66 -6.05
CA VAL A 7 -1.44 -8.53 -4.97
C VAL A 7 -2.48 -7.81 -4.12
N GLU A 8 -3.46 -8.58 -3.64
CA GLU A 8 -4.48 -8.13 -2.72
C GLU A 8 -4.20 -8.68 -1.32
N PHE A 9 -4.42 -7.86 -0.31
CA PHE A 9 -4.15 -8.20 1.10
C PHE A 9 -4.98 -7.33 2.04
N VAL A 10 -5.04 -7.70 3.32
CA VAL A 10 -5.67 -6.87 4.36
C VAL A 10 -4.65 -5.85 4.85
N SER A 11 -4.94 -4.57 4.66
CA SER A 11 -4.08 -3.48 5.13
C SER A 11 -4.04 -3.38 6.65
N VAL A 12 -3.09 -2.60 7.18
CA VAL A 12 -3.05 -2.26 8.62
C VAL A 12 -4.31 -1.53 9.09
N ALA A 13 -5.08 -0.90 8.19
CA ALA A 13 -6.37 -0.29 8.54
C ALA A 13 -7.53 -1.30 8.61
N GLY A 14 -7.26 -2.60 8.40
CA GLY A 14 -8.28 -3.66 8.39
C GLY A 14 -9.11 -3.72 7.09
N LEU A 15 -8.77 -2.90 6.10
CA LEU A 15 -9.47 -2.82 4.82
C LEU A 15 -8.73 -3.58 3.72
N PRO A 16 -9.44 -4.15 2.73
CA PRO A 16 -8.81 -4.76 1.56
C PRO A 16 -8.02 -3.70 0.79
N ALA A 17 -6.80 -4.08 0.41
CA ALA A 17 -5.86 -3.24 -0.31
C ALA A 17 -5.29 -3.97 -1.51
N ARG A 18 -4.89 -3.22 -2.52
CA ARG A 18 -4.19 -3.72 -3.70
C ARG A 18 -2.92 -2.93 -3.96
N ALA A 19 -1.81 -3.62 -4.10
CA ALA A 19 -0.51 -3.01 -4.30
C ALA A 19 0.35 -3.82 -5.29
N VAL A 20 1.42 -3.18 -5.76
CA VAL A 20 2.47 -3.85 -6.53
C VAL A 20 3.25 -4.79 -5.61
N ARG A 21 3.49 -6.03 -6.06
CA ARG A 21 4.24 -7.07 -5.36
C ARG A 21 5.74 -6.75 -5.34
N THR A 22 6.13 -5.84 -4.43
CA THR A 22 7.54 -5.54 -4.17
C THR A 22 8.22 -6.63 -3.34
N SER A 23 9.56 -6.62 -3.33
CA SER A 23 10.36 -7.51 -2.49
C SER A 23 9.99 -7.44 -1.01
N TRP A 24 9.69 -6.24 -0.50
CA TRP A 24 9.20 -6.06 0.87
C TRP A 24 7.81 -6.67 1.07
N LEU A 25 6.85 -6.36 0.19
CA LEU A 25 5.47 -6.82 0.36
C LEU A 25 5.38 -8.35 0.29
N GLU A 26 6.12 -8.97 -0.63
CA GLU A 26 6.24 -10.43 -0.74
C GLU A 26 6.75 -11.06 0.57
N LYS A 27 7.80 -10.47 1.16
CA LYS A 27 8.36 -10.92 2.44
C LYS A 27 7.37 -10.72 3.58
N TYR A 28 6.69 -9.58 3.63
CA TYR A 28 5.68 -9.28 4.64
C TYR A 28 4.55 -10.31 4.60
N LEU A 29 3.97 -10.58 3.43
CA LEU A 29 2.86 -11.52 3.28
C LEU A 29 3.23 -12.94 3.74
N ARG A 30 4.48 -13.35 3.56
CA ARG A 30 4.99 -14.64 4.05
C ARG A 30 5.00 -14.73 5.58
N VAL A 31 5.29 -13.63 6.27
CA VAL A 31 5.41 -13.60 7.74
C VAL A 31 4.16 -13.06 8.44
N GLU A 32 3.21 -12.50 7.69
CA GLU A 32 1.99 -11.89 8.21
C GLU A 32 1.23 -12.80 9.19
N PRO A 33 0.98 -14.10 8.91
CA PRO A 33 0.26 -14.95 9.86
C PRO A 33 0.94 -15.06 11.22
N LYS A 34 2.29 -15.08 11.24
CA LYS A 34 3.08 -15.10 12.48
C LYS A 34 2.98 -13.78 13.23
N LEU A 35 3.05 -12.66 12.51
CA LEU A 35 2.91 -11.32 13.10
C LEU A 35 1.51 -11.12 13.70
N LYS A 36 0.46 -11.57 13.00
CA LYS A 36 -0.93 -11.55 13.46
C LYS A 36 -1.14 -12.37 14.73
N ALA A 37 -0.51 -13.55 14.84
CA ALA A 37 -0.61 -14.42 16.00
C ALA A 37 0.00 -13.82 17.29
N VAL A 38 0.96 -12.90 17.17
CA VAL A 38 1.63 -12.24 18.30
C VAL A 38 1.25 -10.77 18.45
N ALA A 39 0.18 -10.34 17.77
CA ALA A 39 -0.30 -8.98 17.80
C ALA A 39 -0.70 -8.58 19.24
N HIS A 40 -0.26 -7.40 19.65
CA HIS A 40 -0.54 -6.84 20.96
C HIS A 40 -0.47 -5.31 20.89
N VAL A 41 -1.19 -4.65 21.80
CA VAL A 41 -1.20 -3.19 21.88
C VAL A 41 0.22 -2.67 22.13
N LYS A 42 0.64 -1.70 21.32
CA LYS A 42 1.93 -1.02 21.49
C LYS A 42 1.74 0.21 22.38
N LYS A 43 2.68 0.44 23.31
CA LYS A 43 2.68 1.65 24.14
C LYS A 43 2.86 2.94 23.34
N LYS A 44 3.53 2.85 22.18
CA LYS A 44 3.82 3.97 21.29
C LYS A 44 3.74 3.50 19.84
N CYS A 45 3.22 4.34 18.95
CA CYS A 45 3.28 4.11 17.51
C CYS A 45 4.75 4.05 17.03
N ASN A 46 5.02 3.24 16.01
CA ASN A 46 6.36 3.04 15.42
C ASN A 46 7.03 4.37 15.01
N MET A 47 6.24 5.27 14.41
CA MET A 47 6.71 6.58 13.94
C MET A 47 6.48 7.70 14.95
N SER A 48 6.04 7.37 16.18
CA SER A 48 5.73 8.35 17.23
C SER A 48 4.59 9.34 16.90
N PHE A 49 3.87 9.09 15.81
CA PHE A 49 2.71 9.86 15.36
C PHE A 49 1.59 8.90 14.93
N ASP A 50 0.35 9.25 15.26
CA ASP A 50 -0.83 8.42 14.99
C ASP A 50 -1.44 8.77 13.62
N CYS A 51 -0.86 8.21 12.56
CA CYS A 51 -1.31 8.42 11.17
C CYS A 51 -2.71 7.86 10.86
N LEU A 52 -3.21 6.90 11.66
CA LEU A 52 -4.49 6.24 11.45
C LEU A 52 -5.36 6.28 12.71
N ALA A 53 -6.67 6.46 12.52
CA ALA A 53 -7.66 6.32 13.57
C ALA A 53 -7.68 4.90 14.16
N HIS A 54 -7.64 3.88 13.30
CA HIS A 54 -7.54 2.47 13.67
C HIS A 54 -6.35 1.82 12.96
N CYS A 55 -5.46 1.18 13.71
CA CYS A 55 -4.19 0.65 13.22
C CYS A 55 -3.93 -0.74 13.79
N GLY A 56 -3.89 -1.75 12.93
CA GLY A 56 -3.65 -3.15 13.28
C GLY A 56 -2.38 -3.38 14.09
N LEU A 57 -1.30 -2.69 13.73
CA LEU A 57 0.00 -2.82 14.40
C LEU A 57 0.03 -2.12 15.76
N ARG A 58 -0.50 -0.89 15.86
CA ARG A 58 -0.50 -0.10 17.10
C ARG A 58 -1.51 -0.66 18.10
N ASP A 59 -2.72 -0.95 17.62
CA ASP A 59 -3.87 -1.33 18.45
C ASP A 59 -3.89 -2.85 18.74
N GLY A 60 -2.93 -3.62 18.21
CA GLY A 60 -2.82 -5.05 18.47
C GLY A 60 -3.95 -5.89 17.88
N LYS A 61 -4.54 -5.47 16.76
CA LYS A 61 -5.64 -6.14 16.09
C LYS A 61 -5.13 -7.21 15.13
N GLY A 62 -5.03 -8.45 15.60
CA GLY A 62 -4.46 -9.58 14.86
C GLY A 62 -5.23 -9.97 13.58
N GLU A 63 -6.47 -9.53 13.41
CA GLU A 63 -7.24 -9.68 12.18
C GLU A 63 -6.80 -8.70 11.07
N MET A 64 -6.15 -7.59 11.43
CA MET A 64 -5.67 -6.55 10.52
C MET A 64 -4.20 -6.73 10.16
N GLY A 65 -3.73 -6.05 9.11
CA GLY A 65 -2.33 -6.07 8.72
C GLY A 65 -1.39 -5.60 9.84
N GLN A 66 -0.20 -6.20 9.92
CA GLN A 66 0.77 -6.00 11.01
C GLN A 66 2.05 -5.32 10.49
N PHE A 67 1.92 -4.11 9.96
CA PHE A 67 3.03 -3.30 9.46
C PHE A 67 2.76 -1.81 9.68
N CYS A 68 3.80 -0.98 9.68
CA CYS A 68 3.65 0.47 9.75
C CYS A 68 3.46 1.04 8.34
N ILE A 69 2.24 1.47 7.99
CA ILE A 69 1.96 2.01 6.64
C ILE A 69 2.70 3.31 6.36
N ASP A 70 2.82 4.20 7.36
CA ASP A 70 3.52 5.49 7.23
C ASP A 70 4.98 5.29 6.81
N GLN A 71 5.68 4.36 7.46
CA GLN A 71 7.06 4.01 7.12
C GLN A 71 7.19 3.52 5.68
N GLN A 72 6.30 2.64 5.22
CA GLN A 72 6.37 2.11 3.85
C GLN A 72 5.95 3.11 2.77
N LEU A 73 5.04 4.03 3.11
CA LEU A 73 4.69 5.13 2.23
C LEU A 73 5.83 6.16 2.15
N GLY A 74 6.56 6.40 3.25
CA GLY A 74 7.78 7.21 3.24
C GLY A 74 8.84 6.62 2.31
N HIS A 75 9.10 5.31 2.38
CA HIS A 75 9.99 4.64 1.42
C HIS A 75 9.49 4.74 -0.03
N ALA A 76 8.19 4.62 -0.26
CA ALA A 76 7.63 4.79 -1.61
C ALA A 76 7.77 6.23 -2.13
N LEU A 77 7.62 7.24 -1.26
CA LEU A 77 7.82 8.65 -1.58
C LEU A 77 9.26 8.93 -2.04
N ASP A 78 10.24 8.32 -1.37
CA ASP A 78 11.66 8.41 -1.74
C ASP A 78 12.01 7.63 -3.02
N GLY A 79 11.06 6.92 -3.63
CA GLY A 79 11.29 6.07 -4.80
C GLY A 79 11.98 4.75 -4.48
N ASP A 80 12.02 4.32 -3.22
CA ASP A 80 12.63 3.06 -2.81
C ASP A 80 11.73 1.88 -3.22
N THR A 81 12.07 1.29 -4.36
CA THR A 81 11.31 0.16 -4.92
C THR A 81 11.49 -1.16 -4.16
N GLU A 82 12.49 -1.28 -3.30
CA GLU A 82 12.74 -2.50 -2.52
C GLU A 82 11.91 -2.53 -1.24
N ARG A 83 11.75 -1.38 -0.58
CA ARG A 83 11.07 -1.23 0.71
C ARG A 83 9.68 -0.63 0.61
N GLY A 84 9.41 0.19 -0.41
CA GLY A 84 8.16 0.92 -0.54
C GLY A 84 6.92 0.05 -0.74
N LEU A 85 5.78 0.58 -0.28
CA LEU A 85 4.45 0.05 -0.56
C LEU A 85 3.76 0.93 -1.61
N PHE A 86 3.52 0.39 -2.80
CA PHE A 86 2.94 1.13 -3.93
C PHE A 86 1.53 0.64 -4.22
N PHE A 87 0.52 1.40 -3.80
CA PHE A 87 -0.87 1.10 -4.11
C PHE A 87 -1.15 1.30 -5.60
N ARG A 88 -1.92 0.37 -6.18
CA ARG A 88 -2.29 0.43 -7.61
C ARG A 88 -3.59 -0.30 -7.87
N GLY A 89 -4.46 0.30 -8.69
CA GLY A 89 -5.69 -0.33 -9.18
C GLY A 89 -5.43 -1.46 -10.21
N ALA A 90 -6.42 -2.34 -10.41
CA ALA A 90 -6.32 -3.43 -11.39
C ALA A 90 -6.54 -2.97 -12.85
N GLY A 91 -7.05 -1.75 -13.05
CA GLY A 91 -7.35 -1.22 -14.36
C GLY A 91 -6.10 -0.92 -15.20
N ASN A 92 -6.30 -0.87 -16.51
CA ASN A 92 -5.31 -0.35 -17.44
C ASN A 92 -5.10 1.15 -17.20
N LEU A 93 -3.87 1.61 -17.40
CA LEU A 93 -3.58 3.04 -17.34
C LEU A 93 -4.07 3.71 -18.64
N PRO A 94 -4.68 4.90 -18.55
CA PRO A 94 -5.27 5.60 -19.71
C PRO A 94 -4.24 5.89 -20.82
N PHE A 95 -2.96 6.02 -20.45
CA PHE A 95 -1.85 6.29 -21.38
C PHE A 95 -0.80 5.17 -21.39
N GLY A 96 -1.19 3.95 -20.99
CA GLY A 96 -0.29 2.80 -21.00
C GLY A 96 0.96 3.01 -20.13
N ARG A 97 2.13 3.16 -20.76
CA ARG A 97 3.43 3.36 -20.09
C ARG A 97 3.90 4.81 -20.08
N GLU A 98 3.16 5.71 -20.73
CA GLU A 98 3.56 7.11 -20.85
C GLU A 98 3.23 7.90 -19.59
N ILE A 99 4.14 8.80 -19.21
CA ILE A 99 3.88 9.83 -18.21
C ILE A 99 3.40 11.06 -18.97
N ARG A 100 2.15 11.46 -18.74
CA ARG A 100 1.49 12.56 -19.44
C ARG A 100 1.11 13.68 -18.46
N PRO A 101 1.00 14.93 -18.93
CA PRO A 101 0.49 16.04 -18.12
C PRO A 101 -0.91 15.75 -17.55
N VAL A 102 -1.22 16.36 -16.41
CA VAL A 102 -2.56 16.25 -15.79
C VAL A 102 -3.66 16.73 -16.74
N GLN A 103 -3.37 17.74 -17.58
CA GLN A 103 -4.32 18.24 -18.56
C GLN A 103 -4.79 17.15 -19.53
N ASP A 104 -3.87 16.36 -20.09
CA ASP A 104 -4.19 15.24 -20.99
C ASP A 104 -5.10 14.22 -20.31
N LEU A 105 -4.82 13.91 -19.03
CA LEU A 105 -5.66 13.00 -18.24
C LEU A 105 -7.08 13.55 -18.06
N MET A 106 -7.21 14.85 -17.78
CA MET A 106 -8.52 15.48 -17.61
C MET A 106 -9.33 15.46 -18.91
N LEU A 107 -8.72 15.79 -20.05
CA LEU A 107 -9.38 15.72 -21.37
C LEU A 107 -9.87 14.30 -21.66
N HIS A 108 -9.00 13.30 -21.46
CA HIS A 108 -9.35 11.89 -21.63
C HIS A 108 -10.54 11.46 -20.77
N LEU A 109 -10.56 11.83 -19.48
CA LEU A 109 -11.64 11.47 -18.56
C LEU A 109 -12.97 12.19 -18.85
N LEU A 110 -12.92 13.37 -19.47
CA LEU A 110 -14.10 14.12 -19.90
C LEU A 110 -14.65 13.65 -21.25
N GLY A 111 -13.99 12.68 -21.89
CA GLY A 111 -14.39 12.16 -23.21
C GLY A 111 -14.03 13.10 -24.36
N GLU A 112 -13.23 14.13 -24.10
CA GLU A 112 -12.64 14.98 -25.11
C GLU A 112 -11.41 14.23 -25.65
N ALA A 113 -11.52 13.70 -26.87
CA ALA A 113 -10.43 12.97 -27.49
C ALA A 113 -9.17 13.85 -27.53
N ALA A 114 -8.10 13.38 -26.87
CA ALA A 114 -6.77 13.98 -26.98
C ALA A 114 -6.16 13.72 -28.36
#